data_AF-A0A3D0S088-F1
#
_entry.id   AF-A0A3D0S088-F1
#
_cell.length_a   1.000
_cell.length_b   1.000
_cell.length_c   1.000
_cell.angle_alpha   90.00
_cell.angle_beta   90.00
_cell.angle_gamma   90.00
#
_symmetry.space_group_name_H-M   'P 1'
#
loop_
_entity.id
_entity.type
_entity.pdbx_description
1 polymer ?
#
loop_
_entity_poly.entity_id
_entity_poly.type
_entity_poly.pdbx_seq_one_letter_code
_entity_poly.pdbx_strand_id
1 'polypeptide(L)'
;MAVSATLHCLTGCAIGEIAGLMIGTAIGLSTGWTIVLAVALAFLFGYTLSTLPLLKAGLGVGAALSVVLAADTLSIATMEIVDNAVMAIIPGAMDAGLVNVIFWVGMMIALTVAFFAAWPVNRYLLQRGKGHALTHEYHGATSVSTGLRRFIPSFSTGALVATIAAFMLGGLVVSIADEMKTGDSGGGHAAQVVHE
;
A
#
# COMPACT_ATOMS: atom_id res chain seq x y z
N MET A 1 5.92 9.22 15.69
CA MET A 1 4.48 9.34 15.41
C MET A 1 4.19 9.48 13.92
N ALA A 2 4.56 10.58 13.25
CA ALA A 2 4.23 10.80 11.82
C ALA A 2 4.72 9.69 10.86
N VAL A 3 5.97 9.23 11.01
CA VAL A 3 6.53 8.13 10.18
C VAL A 3 5.74 6.83 10.35
N SER A 4 5.39 6.48 11.59
CA SER A 4 4.60 5.26 11.85
C SER A 4 3.21 5.35 11.26
N ALA A 5 2.52 6.48 11.41
CA ALA A 5 1.20 6.70 10.82
C ALA A 5 1.25 6.62 9.28
N THR A 6 2.26 7.25 8.67
CA THR A 6 2.49 7.21 7.22
C THR A 6 2.73 5.77 6.74
N LEU A 7 3.52 4.96 7.47
CA LEU A 7 3.77 3.57 7.09
C LEU A 7 2.54 2.67 7.23
N HIS A 8 1.68 2.89 8.22
CA HIS A 8 0.41 2.16 8.33
C HIS A 8 -0.53 2.47 7.16
N CYS A 9 -0.66 3.76 6.80
CA CYS A 9 -1.42 4.19 5.64
C CYS A 9 -0.85 3.59 4.35
N LEU A 10 0.47 3.72 4.15
CA LEU A 10 1.18 3.19 2.97
C LEU A 10 0.98 1.68 2.82
N THR A 11 0.99 0.92 3.91
CA THR A 11 0.73 -0.53 3.87
C THR A 11 -0.68 -0.80 3.36
N GLY A 12 -1.68 -0.06 3.86
CA GLY A 12 -3.06 -0.19 3.41
C GLY A 12 -3.26 0.21 1.95
N CYS A 13 -2.61 1.29 1.50
CA CYS A 13 -2.59 1.72 0.10
C CYS A 13 -2.03 0.62 -0.80
N ALA A 14 -0.80 0.15 -0.51
CA ALA A 14 -0.16 -0.88 -1.31
C ALA A 14 -1.01 -2.18 -1.40
N ILE A 15 -1.64 -2.60 -0.29
CA ILE A 15 -2.53 -3.77 -0.31
C ILE A 15 -3.76 -3.51 -1.18
N GLY A 16 -4.40 -2.35 -1.03
CA GLY A 16 -5.61 -2.01 -1.77
C GLY A 16 -5.37 -1.83 -3.26
N GLU A 17 -4.28 -1.18 -3.64
CA GLU A 17 -3.89 -1.00 -5.05
C GLU A 17 -3.67 -2.33 -5.74
N ILE A 18 -2.85 -3.20 -5.15
CA ILE A 18 -2.49 -4.48 -5.75
C ILE A 18 -3.71 -5.42 -5.75
N ALA A 19 -4.51 -5.45 -4.67
CA ALA A 19 -5.76 -6.22 -4.65
C ALA A 19 -6.77 -5.69 -5.69
N GLY A 20 -6.90 -4.38 -5.84
CA GLY A 20 -7.78 -3.76 -6.82
C GLY A 20 -7.35 -4.04 -8.24
N LEU A 21 -6.05 -4.01 -8.52
CA LEU A 21 -5.48 -4.44 -9.79
C LEU A 21 -5.74 -5.91 -10.07
N MET A 22 -5.49 -6.81 -9.10
CA MET A 22 -5.78 -8.24 -9.24
C MET A 22 -7.27 -8.49 -9.55
N ILE A 23 -8.17 -7.88 -8.79
CA ILE A 23 -9.61 -8.07 -8.96
C ILE A 23 -10.07 -7.45 -10.29
N GLY A 24 -9.66 -6.22 -10.58
CA GLY A 24 -10.06 -5.49 -11.79
C GLY A 24 -9.60 -6.17 -13.06
N THR A 25 -8.35 -6.67 -13.09
CA THR A 25 -7.84 -7.45 -14.21
C THR A 25 -8.54 -8.80 -14.34
N ALA A 26 -8.81 -9.50 -13.24
CA ALA A 26 -9.51 -10.79 -13.26
C ALA A 26 -10.93 -10.71 -13.84
N ILE A 27 -11.64 -9.59 -13.60
CA ILE A 27 -12.99 -9.38 -14.12
C ILE A 27 -13.01 -8.60 -15.45
N GLY A 28 -11.85 -8.22 -15.99
CA GLY A 28 -11.71 -7.52 -17.27
C GLY A 28 -12.16 -6.05 -17.26
N LEU A 29 -12.01 -5.35 -16.13
CA LEU A 29 -12.27 -3.90 -16.08
C LEU A 29 -11.28 -3.13 -16.96
N SER A 30 -11.74 -2.01 -17.52
CA SER A 30 -10.84 -1.05 -18.16
C SER A 30 -9.94 -0.38 -17.10
N THR A 31 -8.78 0.11 -17.53
CA THR A 31 -7.77 0.75 -16.66
C THR A 31 -8.38 1.78 -15.71
N GLY A 32 -9.26 2.66 -16.21
CA GLY A 32 -9.92 3.67 -15.39
C GLY A 32 -10.78 3.09 -14.26
N TRP A 33 -11.57 2.04 -14.54
CA TRP A 33 -12.39 1.39 -13.51
C TRP A 33 -11.54 0.59 -12.51
N THR A 34 -10.45 -0.01 -12.97
CA THR A 34 -9.49 -0.69 -12.11
C THR A 34 -8.82 0.27 -11.14
N ILE A 35 -8.43 1.48 -11.58
CA ILE A 35 -7.90 2.54 -10.70
C ILE A 35 -8.93 2.92 -9.64
N VAL A 36 -10.20 3.15 -10.02
CA VAL A 36 -11.26 3.50 -9.06
C VAL A 36 -11.44 2.39 -8.01
N LEU A 37 -11.41 1.13 -8.43
CA LEU A 37 -11.48 -0.02 -7.52
C LEU A 37 -10.27 -0.10 -6.58
N ALA A 38 -9.06 0.07 -7.13
CA ALA A 38 -7.81 0.12 -6.38
C ALA A 38 -7.84 1.21 -5.30
N VAL A 39 -8.19 2.44 -5.69
CA VAL A 39 -8.31 3.58 -4.76
C VAL A 39 -9.34 3.29 -3.67
N ALA A 40 -10.51 2.75 -4.03
CA ALA A 40 -11.55 2.42 -3.05
C ALA A 40 -11.07 1.37 -2.03
N LEU A 41 -10.36 0.34 -2.49
CA LEU A 41 -9.77 -0.68 -1.62
C LEU A 41 -8.61 -0.12 -0.80
N ALA A 42 -7.80 0.77 -1.34
CA ALA A 42 -6.72 1.44 -0.62
C ALA A 42 -7.23 2.24 0.57
N PHE A 43 -8.30 3.02 0.39
CA PHE A 43 -8.99 3.69 1.48
C PHE A 43 -9.53 2.69 2.52
N LEU A 44 -10.17 1.61 2.07
CA LEU A 44 -10.73 0.60 2.97
C LEU A 44 -9.64 -0.07 3.83
N PHE A 45 -8.56 -0.54 3.22
CA PHE A 45 -7.47 -1.22 3.93
C PHE A 45 -6.64 -0.24 4.76
N GLY A 46 -6.38 0.97 4.26
CA GLY A 46 -5.72 2.04 4.99
C GLY A 46 -6.44 2.39 6.29
N TYR A 47 -7.74 2.66 6.22
CA TYR A 47 -8.54 2.93 7.42
C TYR A 47 -8.60 1.72 8.36
N THR A 48 -8.76 0.51 7.83
CA THR A 48 -8.81 -0.70 8.64
C THR A 48 -7.52 -0.89 9.43
N LEU A 49 -6.36 -0.83 8.77
CA LEU A 49 -5.06 -1.01 9.41
C LEU A 49 -4.73 0.10 10.42
N SER A 50 -5.12 1.35 10.15
CA SER A 50 -4.93 2.46 11.09
C SER A 50 -5.88 2.41 12.30
N THR A 51 -7.09 1.85 12.14
CA THR A 51 -8.09 1.77 13.22
C THR A 51 -7.78 0.64 14.21
N LEU A 52 -7.20 -0.48 13.76
CA LEU A 52 -6.94 -1.66 14.60
C LEU A 52 -6.09 -1.36 15.86
N PRO A 53 -4.95 -0.63 15.79
CA PRO A 53 -4.17 -0.29 16.97
C PRO A 53 -4.94 0.57 17.99
N LEU A 54 -5.80 1.49 17.51
CA LEU A 54 -6.61 2.37 18.36
C LEU A 54 -7.69 1.58 19.13
N LEU A 55 -8.34 0.63 18.45
CA LEU A 55 -9.29 -0.27 19.12
C LEU A 55 -8.63 -1.13 20.19
N LYS A 56 -7.39 -1.58 19.93
CA LYS A 56 -6.59 -2.33 20.90
C LYS A 56 -6.18 -1.47 22.11
N ALA A 57 -5.83 -0.21 21.87
CA ALA A 57 -5.53 0.77 22.91
C ALA A 57 -6.76 1.14 23.77
N GLY A 58 -7.95 0.79 23.30
CA GLY A 58 -9.18 0.76 24.08
C GLY A 58 -10.22 1.81 23.68
N LEU A 59 -9.95 2.58 22.62
CA LEU A 59 -10.92 3.52 22.05
C LEU A 59 -12.19 2.78 21.58
N GLY A 60 -13.34 3.44 21.75
CA GLY A 60 -14.59 2.98 21.13
C GLY A 60 -14.52 3.06 19.60
N VAL A 61 -15.24 2.17 18.91
CA VAL A 61 -15.20 2.05 17.44
C VAL A 61 -15.48 3.36 16.72
N GLY A 62 -16.50 4.11 17.16
CA GLY A 62 -16.84 5.41 16.57
C GLY A 62 -15.75 6.47 16.78
N ALA A 63 -15.13 6.52 17.96
CA ALA A 63 -14.05 7.46 18.24
C ALA A 63 -12.78 7.12 17.44
N ALA A 64 -12.42 5.84 17.38
CA ALA A 64 -11.28 5.36 16.59
C ALA A 64 -11.47 5.68 15.10
N LEU A 65 -12.66 5.41 14.55
CA LEU A 65 -12.96 5.69 13.16
C LEU A 65 -12.95 7.19 12.86
N SER A 66 -13.54 8.04 13.70
CA SER A 66 -13.49 9.50 13.52
C SER A 66 -12.07 10.06 13.58
N VAL A 67 -11.23 9.52 14.47
CA VAL A 67 -9.82 9.91 14.58
C VAL A 67 -9.07 9.54 13.30
N VAL A 68 -9.23 8.30 12.82
CA VAL A 68 -8.58 7.79 11.60
C VAL A 68 -9.07 8.54 10.37
N LEU A 69 -10.39 8.70 10.18
CA LEU A 69 -10.95 9.43 9.05
C LEU A 69 -10.35 10.84 8.97
N ALA A 70 -10.40 11.61 10.05
CA ALA A 70 -9.89 12.98 9.99
C ALA A 70 -8.35 13.07 9.96
N ALA A 71 -7.61 11.97 10.19
CA ALA A 71 -6.14 11.96 10.20
C ALA A 71 -5.59 11.42 8.88
N ASP A 72 -6.21 10.38 8.34
CA ASP A 72 -5.64 9.57 7.28
C ASP A 72 -6.31 9.84 5.93
N THR A 73 -7.52 10.43 5.87
CA THR A 73 -8.19 10.73 4.59
C THR A 73 -7.31 11.57 3.67
N LEU A 74 -6.74 12.67 4.19
CA LEU A 74 -5.90 13.56 3.39
C LEU A 74 -4.56 12.91 3.05
N SER A 75 -4.01 12.08 3.96
CA SER A 75 -2.77 11.34 3.71
C SER A 75 -2.96 10.30 2.60
N ILE A 76 -4.00 9.47 2.69
CA ILE A 76 -4.31 8.45 1.70
C ILE A 76 -4.61 9.12 0.37
N ALA A 77 -5.48 10.14 0.33
CA ALA A 77 -5.75 10.89 -0.90
C ALA A 77 -4.47 11.44 -1.55
N THR A 78 -3.54 11.97 -0.74
CA THR A 78 -2.25 12.44 -1.25
C THR A 78 -1.41 11.30 -1.81
N MET A 79 -1.36 10.15 -1.12
CA MET A 79 -0.65 8.96 -1.59
C MET A 79 -1.22 8.47 -2.91
N GLU A 80 -2.53 8.26 -3.01
CA GLU A 80 -3.19 7.73 -4.21
C GLU A 80 -3.00 8.65 -5.42
N ILE A 81 -3.09 9.97 -5.23
CA ILE A 81 -2.87 10.95 -6.32
C ILE A 81 -1.43 10.85 -6.82
N VAL A 82 -0.47 10.82 -5.89
CA VAL A 82 0.95 10.80 -6.24
C VAL A 82 1.36 9.44 -6.84
N ASP A 83 0.85 8.34 -6.30
CA ASP A 83 1.13 6.99 -6.78
C ASP A 83 0.66 6.82 -8.23
N ASN A 84 -0.62 7.09 -8.48
CA ASN A 84 -1.18 7.04 -9.83
C ASN A 84 -0.51 8.03 -10.79
N ALA A 85 -0.11 9.22 -10.32
CA ALA A 85 0.62 10.18 -11.15
C ALA A 85 2.02 9.65 -11.54
N VAL A 86 2.75 9.04 -10.60
CA VAL A 86 4.06 8.43 -10.89
C VAL A 86 3.89 7.26 -11.86
N MET A 87 2.93 6.38 -11.62
CA MET A 87 2.63 5.25 -12.51
C MET A 87 2.24 5.73 -13.93
N ALA A 88 1.49 6.82 -14.04
CA ALA A 88 1.13 7.42 -15.34
C ALA A 88 2.32 8.05 -16.08
N ILE A 89 3.33 8.55 -15.34
CA ILE A 89 4.55 9.15 -15.94
C ILE A 89 5.52 8.07 -16.42
N ILE A 90 5.59 6.93 -15.72
CA ILE A 90 6.48 5.82 -16.11
C ILE A 90 5.93 5.15 -17.37
N PRO A 91 6.64 5.20 -18.51
CA PRO A 91 6.14 4.65 -19.76
C PRO A 91 5.85 3.15 -19.64
N GLY A 92 4.63 2.76 -20.01
CA GLY A 92 4.19 1.37 -20.00
C GLY A 92 3.83 0.80 -18.62
N ALA A 93 3.97 1.56 -17.52
CA ALA A 93 3.63 1.05 -16.19
C ALA A 93 2.12 0.87 -15.97
N MET A 94 1.28 1.75 -16.54
CA MET A 94 -0.18 1.65 -16.45
C MET A 94 -0.76 0.45 -17.22
N ASP A 95 -0.03 -0.01 -18.24
CA ASP A 95 -0.42 -1.15 -19.07
C ASP A 95 0.32 -2.45 -18.68
N ALA A 96 1.26 -2.36 -17.74
CA ALA A 96 2.04 -3.50 -17.26
C ALA A 96 1.20 -4.39 -16.34
N GLY A 97 1.10 -5.67 -16.68
CA GLY A 97 0.46 -6.67 -15.83
C GLY A 97 1.28 -7.03 -14.58
N LEU A 98 0.68 -7.75 -13.64
CA LEU A 98 1.32 -8.15 -12.38
C LEU A 98 2.55 -9.07 -12.55
N VAL A 99 2.76 -9.66 -13.73
CA VAL A 99 3.93 -10.51 -14.05
C VAL A 99 4.89 -9.75 -14.96
N ASN A 100 5.01 -8.44 -14.77
CA ASN A 100 5.90 -7.58 -15.56
C ASN A 100 6.85 -6.81 -14.63
N VAL A 101 8.13 -6.76 -14.99
CA VAL A 101 9.16 -6.09 -14.19
C VAL A 101 8.89 -4.58 -14.07
N ILE A 102 8.39 -3.94 -15.13
CA ILE A 102 8.06 -2.51 -15.16
C ILE A 102 6.99 -2.19 -14.11
N PHE A 103 5.99 -3.07 -13.93
CA PHE A 103 4.97 -2.90 -12.91
C PHE A 103 5.59 -2.82 -11.50
N TRP A 104 6.39 -3.82 -11.11
CA TRP A 104 6.94 -3.89 -9.75
C TRP A 104 7.98 -2.80 -9.47
N VAL A 105 8.83 -2.48 -10.45
CA VAL A 105 9.79 -1.37 -10.33
C VAL A 105 9.04 -0.04 -10.25
N GLY A 106 8.03 0.16 -11.09
CA GLY A 106 7.17 1.34 -11.07
C GLY A 106 6.47 1.52 -9.73
N MET A 107 5.82 0.47 -9.21
CA MET A 107 5.15 0.47 -7.91
C MET A 107 6.11 0.80 -6.75
N MET A 108 7.33 0.25 -6.74
CA MET A 108 8.31 0.59 -5.70
C MET A 108 8.71 2.06 -5.73
N ILE A 109 8.87 2.63 -6.93
CA ILE A 109 9.15 4.06 -7.11
C ILE A 109 7.94 4.89 -6.66
N ALA A 110 6.74 4.55 -7.13
CA ALA A 110 5.50 5.25 -6.84
C ALA A 110 5.21 5.30 -5.33
N LEU A 111 5.26 4.16 -4.63
CA LEU A 111 5.10 4.08 -3.19
C LEU A 111 6.16 4.87 -2.42
N THR A 112 7.40 4.89 -2.89
CA THR A 112 8.47 5.68 -2.27
C THR A 112 8.16 7.17 -2.38
N VAL A 113 7.78 7.65 -3.57
CA VAL A 113 7.44 9.05 -3.81
C VAL A 113 6.17 9.44 -3.04
N ALA A 114 5.15 8.60 -3.04
CA ALA A 114 3.91 8.77 -2.29
C ALA A 114 4.16 8.89 -0.77
N PHE A 115 5.06 8.04 -0.22
CA PHE A 115 5.47 8.14 1.17
C PHE A 115 6.08 9.51 1.50
N PHE A 116 7.02 9.99 0.68
CA PHE A 116 7.65 11.30 0.90
C PHE A 116 6.67 12.46 0.72
N ALA A 117 5.69 12.33 -0.18
CA ALA A 117 4.65 13.34 -0.37
C ALA A 117 3.64 13.39 0.78
N ALA A 118 3.26 12.24 1.34
CA ALA A 118 2.29 12.15 2.43
C ALA A 118 2.90 12.37 3.83
N TRP A 119 4.19 12.13 4.01
CA TRP A 119 4.88 12.41 5.27
C TRP A 119 4.70 13.85 5.80
N PRO A 120 4.88 14.93 5.01
CA PRO A 120 4.65 16.29 5.48
C PRO A 120 3.17 16.55 5.81
N VAL A 121 2.25 15.94 5.06
CA VAL A 121 0.80 16.01 5.33
C VAL A 121 0.50 15.42 6.71
N ASN A 122 1.01 14.22 7.00
CA ASN A 122 0.84 13.57 8.30
C ASN A 122 1.49 14.34 9.43
N ARG A 123 2.67 14.92 9.19
CA ARG A 123 3.35 15.77 10.17
C ARG A 123 2.50 17.00 10.52
N TYR A 124 1.95 17.66 9.51
CA TYR A 124 1.12 18.85 9.69
C TYR A 124 -0.20 18.54 10.41
N LEU A 125 -0.88 17.45 10.04
CA LEU A 125 -2.13 17.03 10.68
C LEU A 125 -1.93 16.67 12.16
N LEU A 126 -0.80 16.06 12.52
CA LEU A 126 -0.44 15.80 13.92
C LEU A 126 -0.17 17.07 14.71
N GLN A 127 0.46 18.08 14.08
CA GLN A 127 0.77 19.37 14.70
C GLN A 127 -0.47 20.25 14.95
N ARG A 128 -1.48 20.18 14.07
CA ARG A 128 -2.71 21.00 14.17
C ARG A 128 -3.77 20.54 15.19
N GLY A 129 -3.40 19.65 16.12
CA GLY A 129 -4.26 19.38 17.30
C GLY A 129 -4.68 17.93 17.51
N LYS A 130 -4.16 16.96 16.75
CA LYS A 130 -4.34 15.53 17.07
C LYS A 130 -3.22 14.93 17.92
N GLY A 131 -2.08 15.60 18.02
CA GLY A 131 -0.98 15.19 18.91
C GLY A 131 -1.30 15.39 20.40
N HIS A 132 -1.94 16.51 20.77
CA HIS A 132 -2.18 16.86 22.18
C HIS A 132 -3.26 16.01 22.86
N ALA A 133 -4.24 15.49 22.12
CA ALA A 133 -5.20 14.51 22.65
C ALA A 133 -4.56 13.12 22.82
N LEU A 134 -3.65 12.71 21.93
CA LEU A 134 -2.97 11.42 22.02
C LEU A 134 -1.90 11.37 23.13
N THR A 135 -1.26 12.50 23.43
CA THR A 135 -0.17 12.55 24.42
C THR A 135 -0.62 12.76 25.85
N HIS A 136 -1.81 13.34 26.11
CA HIS A 136 -2.27 13.57 27.49
C HIS A 136 -3.17 12.46 28.05
N GLU A 137 -3.73 11.57 27.22
CA GLU A 137 -4.69 10.54 27.69
C GLU A 137 -4.10 9.13 27.88
N TYR A 138 -2.90 8.84 27.35
CA TYR A 138 -2.34 7.47 27.34
C TYR A 138 -1.12 7.22 28.24
N HIS A 139 -0.67 8.22 29.01
CA HIS A 139 0.42 7.99 29.98
C HIS A 139 -0.04 7.32 31.29
N GLY A 140 -1.34 7.07 31.49
CA GLY A 140 -1.89 6.46 32.71
C GLY A 140 -2.55 5.09 32.56
N ALA A 141 -2.78 4.60 31.34
CA ALA A 141 -3.43 3.32 31.14
C ALA A 141 -2.39 2.23 30.87
N THR A 142 -1.95 1.53 31.92
CA THR A 142 -1.56 0.12 31.78
C THR A 142 -2.78 -0.63 31.24
N SER A 143 -2.94 -0.65 29.92
CA SER A 143 -4.02 -1.35 29.24
C SER A 143 -3.72 -2.84 29.31
N VAL A 144 -4.10 -3.46 30.43
CA VAL A 144 -4.26 -4.90 30.52
C VAL A 144 -5.30 -5.26 29.46
N SER A 145 -4.88 -5.87 28.36
CA SER A 145 -5.77 -6.22 27.25
C SER A 145 -6.67 -7.39 27.68
N THR A 146 -7.81 -7.10 28.29
CA THR A 146 -8.77 -8.13 28.72
C THR A 146 -9.76 -8.46 27.59
N GLY A 147 -10.10 -9.74 27.42
CA GLY A 147 -11.15 -10.20 26.49
C GLY A 147 -10.73 -10.29 25.00
N LEU A 148 -11.68 -10.01 24.08
CA LEU A 148 -11.51 -10.14 22.63
C LEU A 148 -10.36 -9.29 22.04
N ARG A 149 -9.96 -8.23 22.75
CA ARG A 149 -8.91 -7.29 22.33
C ARG A 149 -7.51 -7.90 22.28
N ARG A 150 -7.28 -9.04 22.93
CA ARG A 150 -6.01 -9.79 22.84
C ARG A 150 -5.73 -10.33 21.44
N PHE A 151 -6.78 -10.59 20.65
CA PHE A 151 -6.68 -11.15 19.30
C PHE A 151 -6.37 -10.07 18.24
N ILE A 152 -6.40 -8.79 18.62
CA ILE A 152 -6.04 -7.72 17.70
C ILE A 152 -4.52 -7.71 17.52
N PRO A 153 -3.99 -7.97 16.31
CA PRO A 153 -2.56 -7.97 16.06
C PRO A 153 -2.00 -6.55 16.26
N SER A 154 -0.79 -6.46 16.84
CA SER A 154 -0.02 -5.22 16.89
C SER A 154 1.14 -5.34 15.92
N PHE A 155 1.01 -4.73 14.75
CA PHE A 155 2.09 -4.69 13.76
C PHE A 155 3.09 -3.62 14.18
N SER A 156 4.35 -4.01 14.36
CA SER A 156 5.41 -3.03 14.56
C SER A 156 5.68 -2.32 13.24
N THR A 157 6.17 -1.07 13.30
CA THR A 157 6.56 -0.32 12.11
C THR A 157 7.59 -1.09 11.27
N GLY A 158 8.53 -1.79 11.91
CA GLY A 158 9.50 -2.64 11.22
C GLY A 158 8.85 -3.85 10.53
N ALA A 159 7.83 -4.47 11.15
CA ALA A 159 7.10 -5.57 10.53
C ALA A 159 6.34 -5.13 9.27
N LEU A 160 5.73 -3.94 9.28
CA LEU A 160 5.06 -3.40 8.10
C LEU A 160 6.03 -3.17 6.94
N VAL A 161 7.17 -2.52 7.22
CA VAL A 161 8.21 -2.28 6.21
C VAL A 161 8.74 -3.60 5.64
N ALA A 162 9.04 -4.58 6.51
CA ALA A 162 9.52 -5.89 6.08
C ALA A 162 8.49 -6.61 5.19
N THR A 163 7.21 -6.56 5.55
CA THR A 163 6.13 -7.17 4.76
C THR A 163 5.99 -6.52 3.39
N ILE A 164 5.97 -5.18 3.30
CA ILE A 164 5.90 -4.47 2.02
C ILE A 164 7.12 -4.83 1.17
N ALA A 165 8.33 -4.74 1.73
CA ALA A 165 9.56 -5.02 1.00
C ALA A 165 9.60 -6.47 0.50
N ALA A 166 9.27 -7.45 1.36
CA ALA A 166 9.24 -8.85 0.97
C ALA A 166 8.20 -9.13 -0.13
N PHE A 167 7.03 -8.50 -0.04
CA PHE A 167 5.98 -8.64 -1.05
C PHE A 167 6.42 -8.09 -2.41
N MET A 168 6.97 -6.86 -2.42
CA MET A 168 7.45 -6.20 -3.64
C MET A 168 8.59 -6.97 -4.31
N LEU A 169 9.56 -7.44 -3.50
CA LEU A 169 10.66 -8.26 -4.00
C LEU A 169 10.18 -9.61 -4.52
N GLY A 170 9.20 -10.23 -3.86
CA GLY A 170 8.60 -11.48 -4.32
C GLY A 170 7.96 -11.33 -5.70
N GLY A 171 7.15 -10.29 -5.90
CA GLY A 171 6.53 -9.99 -7.19
C GLY A 171 7.54 -9.69 -8.31
N LEU A 172 8.58 -8.91 -7.99
CA LEU A 172 9.68 -8.62 -8.90
C LEU A 172 10.43 -9.91 -9.31
N VAL A 173 10.76 -10.77 -8.35
CA VAL A 173 11.45 -12.05 -8.61
C VAL A 173 10.62 -12.95 -9.52
N VAL A 174 9.31 -13.05 -9.28
CA VAL A 174 8.40 -13.82 -10.16
C VAL A 174 8.40 -13.27 -11.57
N SER A 175 8.38 -11.94 -11.73
CA SER A 175 8.37 -11.29 -13.05
C SER A 175 9.69 -11.50 -13.81
N ILE A 176 10.84 -11.40 -13.12
CA ILE A 176 12.16 -11.69 -13.70
C ILE A 176 12.25 -13.16 -14.13
N ALA A 177 11.72 -14.09 -13.32
CA ALA A 177 11.71 -15.51 -13.66
C ALA A 177 10.92 -15.82 -14.94
N ASP A 178 9.81 -15.12 -15.16
CA ASP A 178 8.99 -15.28 -16.37
C ASP A 178 9.68 -14.72 -17.62
N GLU A 179 10.32 -13.55 -17.52
CA GLU A 179 11.12 -12.98 -18.61
C GLU A 179 12.28 -13.90 -19.03
N MET A 180 12.97 -14.54 -18.07
CA MET A 180 14.03 -15.50 -18.39
C MET A 180 13.49 -16.74 -19.12
N LYS A 181 12.32 -17.25 -18.71
CA LYS A 181 11.70 -18.42 -19.35
C LYS A 181 11.27 -18.14 -20.79
N THR A 182 10.72 -16.95 -21.03
CA THR A 182 10.30 -16.53 -22.38
C THR A 182 11.50 -16.24 -23.28
N GLY A 183 12.59 -15.68 -22.73
CA GLY A 183 13.86 -15.48 -23.44
C GLY A 183 14.53 -16.79 -23.88
N ASP A 184 14.52 -17.82 -23.03
CA ASP A 184 15.08 -19.15 -23.34
C ASP A 184 14.27 -19.90 -24.42
N SER A 185 12.96 -19.61 -24.49
CA SER A 185 12.05 -20.20 -25.50
C SER A 185 12.19 -19.55 -26.90
N GLY A 186 12.82 -18.37 -27.00
CA GLY A 186 12.98 -17.61 -28.25
C GLY A 186 14.23 -17.94 -29.08
N GLY A 187 15.18 -18.70 -28.54
CA GLY A 187 16.46 -19.00 -29.19
C GLY A 187 16.47 -20.20 -30.16
N GLY A 188 15.37 -20.97 -30.23
CA GLY A 188 15.36 -22.28 -30.90
C GLY A 188 14.87 -22.34 -32.35
N HIS A 189 14.30 -21.26 -32.92
CA HIS A 189 13.58 -21.35 -34.20
C HIS A 189 14.07 -20.42 -35.32
N ALA A 190 15.15 -19.68 -35.12
CA ALA A 190 15.70 -18.75 -36.13
C ALA A 190 16.85 -19.33 -36.99
N ALA A 191 17.04 -20.65 -37.03
CA ALA A 191 18.13 -21.29 -37.76
C ALA A 191 17.67 -22.50 -38.60
N GLN A 192 16.61 -22.36 -39.42
CA GLN A 192 16.34 -23.28 -40.53
C GLN A 192 15.54 -22.59 -41.65
N VAL A 193 16.13 -21.56 -42.27
CA VAL A 193 15.74 -21.16 -43.64
C VAL A 193 16.98 -20.69 -44.39
N VAL A 194 17.93 -21.59 -44.65
CA VAL A 194 18.92 -21.45 -45.73
C VAL A 194 19.26 -22.86 -46.24
N HIS A 195 19.19 -23.03 -47.57
CA HIS A 195 19.36 -24.25 -48.39
C HIS A 195 18.11 -25.15 -48.44
N GLU A 196 17.48 -25.45 -49.58
CA GLU A 196 17.88 -25.45 -51.01
C GLU A 196 16.73 -24.97 -51.93
#